data_AF-A0A831SLM2-F1
#
_entry.id   AF-A0A831SLM2-F1
#
_cell.length_a   1.000
_cell.length_b   1.000
_cell.length_c   1.000
_cell.angle_alpha   90.00
_cell.angle_beta   90.00
_cell.angle_gamma   90.00
#
_symmetry.space_group_name_H-M   'P 1'
#
loop_
_entity.id
_entity.type
_entity.pdbx_description
1 polymer ?
#
loop_
_entity_poly.entity_id
_entity_poly.type
_entity_poly.pdbx_seq_one_letter_code
_entity_poly.pdbx_strand_id
1 'polypeptide(L)'
;MVEYRWISCDSIINQIVGEDRLFFGNYTLDPYQKCDIGCIYCDASDEVVYIKSNAIEILEREIERIGNGAVIIGSTVDPYQMIEKEQRLTQRVIDILVKQGIKFHILTKSDLVLRDLPLFRKYKNAGITISISALNKTYAKMLEPNAPSPEKRLETIKKLSENGVNVGVAIMPVLPLVTEVEIDEIIRLSKKAGA
;
A
#
# COMPACT_ATOMS: atom_id res chain seq x y z
N MET A 1 -12.04 -13.60 14.30
CA MET A 1 -12.69 -13.16 13.03
C MET A 1 -12.63 -11.64 13.08
N VAL A 2 -12.08 -10.98 12.07
CA VAL A 2 -11.96 -9.51 12.07
C VAL A 2 -13.36 -8.90 11.92
N GLU A 3 -13.68 -7.91 12.76
CA GLU A 3 -14.91 -7.15 12.70
C GLU A 3 -14.70 -5.92 11.79
N TYR A 4 -15.67 -5.63 10.92
CA TYR A 4 -15.65 -4.44 10.07
C TYR A 4 -16.70 -3.43 10.55
N ARG A 5 -16.28 -2.17 10.76
CA ARG A 5 -17.17 -1.08 11.17
C ARG A 5 -17.11 0.08 10.19
N TRP A 6 -18.26 0.63 9.84
CA TRP A 6 -18.34 1.80 8.98
C TRP A 6 -18.37 3.07 9.82
N ILE A 7 -17.53 4.02 9.46
CA ILE A 7 -17.43 5.33 10.12
C ILE A 7 -17.44 6.44 9.08
N SER A 8 -17.81 7.64 9.50
CA SER A 8 -17.55 8.86 8.75
C SER A 8 -16.21 9.47 9.15
N CYS A 9 -15.62 10.24 8.25
CA CYS A 9 -14.47 11.10 8.53
C CYS A 9 -14.75 12.53 8.05
N ASP A 10 -14.15 13.51 8.72
CA ASP A 10 -14.26 14.92 8.33
C ASP A 10 -13.22 15.30 7.26
N SER A 11 -12.10 14.58 7.23
CA SER A 11 -11.02 14.74 6.25
C SER A 11 -10.42 13.37 5.91
N ILE A 12 -9.99 13.23 4.65
CA ILE A 12 -9.33 12.02 4.13
C ILE A 12 -7.88 12.28 3.71
N ILE A 13 -7.54 13.55 3.44
CA ILE A 13 -6.21 13.99 3.05
C ILE A 13 -5.50 14.59 4.25
N ASN A 14 -4.37 14.01 4.65
CA ASN A 14 -3.48 14.59 5.66
C ASN A 14 -2.25 15.17 4.99
N GLN A 15 -1.85 16.39 5.37
CA GLN A 15 -0.62 17.00 4.86
C GLN A 15 0.58 16.52 5.68
N ILE A 16 1.65 16.13 4.99
CA ILE A 16 2.95 15.80 5.58
C ILE A 16 3.71 17.11 5.78
N VAL A 17 4.39 17.26 6.92
CA VAL A 17 5.28 18.40 7.15
C VAL A 17 6.51 18.24 6.26
N GLY A 18 6.59 19.07 5.21
CA GLY A 18 7.64 18.98 4.19
C GLY A 18 7.33 17.94 3.11
N GLU A 19 8.27 17.02 2.88
CA GLU A 19 8.14 15.94 1.91
C GLU A 19 8.67 14.64 2.53
N ASP A 20 7.93 13.54 2.34
CA ASP A 20 8.40 12.21 2.73
C ASP A 20 9.57 11.78 1.84
N ARG A 21 10.68 11.37 2.47
CA ARG A 21 11.92 11.05 1.75
C ARG A 21 11.96 9.66 1.14
N LEU A 22 11.03 8.77 1.53
CA LEU A 22 11.01 7.38 1.05
C LEU A 22 10.15 7.23 -0.19
N PHE A 23 9.02 7.94 -0.23
CA PHE A 23 7.96 7.81 -1.22
C PHE A 23 7.65 9.14 -1.93
N PHE A 24 8.38 10.23 -1.61
CA PHE A 24 8.31 11.54 -2.25
C PHE A 24 6.89 12.13 -2.27
N GLY A 25 6.19 11.97 -1.15
CA GLY A 25 4.81 12.44 -0.95
C GLY A 25 4.70 13.70 -0.11
N ASN A 26 3.67 14.49 -0.37
CA ASN A 26 3.31 15.67 0.42
C ASN A 26 2.04 15.45 1.24
N TYR A 27 1.26 14.43 0.89
CA TYR A 27 0.01 14.09 1.55
C TYR A 27 -0.09 12.59 1.79
N THR A 28 -0.84 12.17 2.81
CA THR A 28 -1.28 10.78 2.97
C THR A 28 -2.79 10.67 2.81
N LEU A 29 -3.23 9.52 2.31
CA LEU A 29 -4.64 9.21 2.10
C LEU A 29 -4.86 7.71 2.32
N ASP A 30 -5.53 7.38 3.41
CA ASP A 30 -5.90 6.01 3.75
C ASP A 30 -7.44 5.91 3.92
N PRO A 31 -8.15 5.12 3.07
CA PRO A 31 -9.61 4.97 3.16
C PRO A 31 -10.07 4.07 4.32
N TYR A 32 -9.12 3.46 5.02
CA TYR A 32 -9.35 2.58 6.15
C TYR A 32 -8.64 3.10 7.40
N GLN A 33 -9.08 2.67 8.58
CA GLN A 33 -8.29 2.71 9.81
C GLN A 33 -8.17 1.30 10.36
N LYS A 34 -6.98 0.98 10.89
CA LYS A 34 -6.55 -0.38 11.21
C LYS A 34 -6.50 -1.30 9.98
N CYS A 35 -5.83 -2.44 10.15
CA CYS A 35 -5.48 -3.33 9.06
C CYS A 35 -5.69 -4.80 9.44
N ASP A 36 -6.42 -5.52 8.58
CA ASP A 36 -6.74 -6.94 8.77
C ASP A 36 -5.60 -7.90 8.35
N ILE A 37 -4.49 -7.38 7.80
CA ILE A 37 -3.30 -8.20 7.51
C ILE A 37 -2.74 -8.86 8.78
N GLY A 38 -2.87 -8.18 9.93
CA GLY A 38 -2.54 -8.77 11.23
C GLY A 38 -1.05 -8.85 11.54
N CYS A 39 -0.23 -7.95 10.97
CA CYS A 39 1.21 -7.94 11.23
C CYS A 39 1.50 -7.78 12.72
N ILE A 40 2.25 -8.71 13.33
CA ILE A 40 2.45 -8.73 14.79
C ILE A 40 3.26 -7.54 15.32
N TYR A 41 4.00 -6.87 14.42
CA TYR A 41 4.84 -5.73 14.73
C TYR A 41 4.14 -4.38 14.49
N CYS A 42 2.90 -4.38 14.00
CA CYS A 42 2.22 -3.19 13.51
C CYS A 42 1.20 -2.65 14.52
N ASP A 43 1.27 -1.35 14.78
CA ASP A 43 0.34 -0.57 15.61
C ASP A 43 -1.07 -0.44 14.99
N ALA A 44 -1.16 -0.56 13.67
CA ALA A 44 -2.42 -0.59 12.94
C ALA A 44 -3.07 -1.98 12.88
N SER A 45 -2.41 -3.05 13.37
CA SER A 45 -3.02 -4.37 13.47
C SER A 45 -4.10 -4.37 14.57
N ASP A 46 -5.31 -4.82 14.25
CA ASP A 46 -6.44 -4.81 15.19
C ASP A 46 -7.47 -5.88 14.82
N GLU A 47 -8.34 -6.25 15.77
CA GLU A 47 -9.47 -7.12 15.52
C GLU A 47 -10.67 -6.37 14.91
N VAL A 48 -10.64 -5.03 14.94
CA VAL A 48 -11.65 -4.16 14.33
C VAL A 48 -11.02 -3.28 13.26
N VAL A 49 -11.52 -3.36 12.03
CA VAL A 49 -11.13 -2.46 10.93
C VAL A 49 -12.25 -1.47 10.63
N TYR A 50 -11.90 -0.20 10.54
CA TYR A 50 -12.84 0.88 10.26
C TYR A 50 -12.79 1.29 8.78
N ILE A 51 -13.95 1.31 8.15
CA ILE A 51 -14.16 1.64 6.76
C ILE A 51 -14.75 3.05 6.70
N LYS A 52 -14.04 4.00 6.10
CA LYS A 52 -14.52 5.39 5.96
C LYS A 52 -15.57 5.44 4.84
N SER A 53 -16.84 5.34 5.20
CA SER A 53 -17.96 5.20 4.25
C SER A 53 -18.12 6.41 3.33
N ASN A 54 -17.78 7.60 3.82
CA ASN A 54 -17.82 8.86 3.08
C ASN A 54 -16.46 9.24 2.45
N ALA A 55 -15.46 8.34 2.44
CA ALA A 55 -14.10 8.69 1.98
C ALA A 55 -14.05 9.28 0.57
N ILE A 56 -14.88 8.77 -0.34
CA ILE A 56 -14.93 9.24 -1.73
C ILE A 56 -15.51 10.65 -1.83
N GLU A 57 -16.63 10.88 -1.15
CA GLU A 57 -17.27 12.20 -1.09
C GLU A 57 -16.34 13.25 -0.48
N ILE A 58 -15.66 12.91 0.62
CA ILE A 58 -14.69 13.80 1.26
C ILE A 58 -13.49 14.04 0.35
N LEU A 59 -12.97 13.00 -0.32
CA LEU A 59 -11.86 13.15 -1.25
C LEU A 59 -12.21 14.13 -2.37
N GLU A 60 -13.38 14.01 -2.99
CA GLU A 60 -13.81 14.92 -4.06
C GLU A 60 -13.90 16.37 -3.59
N ARG A 61 -14.33 16.61 -2.35
CA ARG A 61 -14.38 17.96 -1.75
C ARG A 61 -13.00 18.52 -1.43
N GLU A 62 -12.06 17.66 -1.05
CA GLU A 62 -10.73 18.06 -0.59
C GLU A 62 -9.66 18.02 -1.70
N ILE A 63 -9.97 17.49 -2.88
CA ILE A 63 -8.99 17.12 -3.91
C ILE A 63 -8.11 18.29 -4.36
N GLU A 64 -8.69 19.49 -4.45
CA GLU A 64 -7.98 20.71 -4.85
C GLU A 64 -6.87 21.10 -3.87
N ARG A 65 -6.95 20.65 -2.60
CA ARG A 65 -5.93 20.92 -1.57
C ARG A 65 -4.58 20.28 -1.90
N ILE A 66 -4.54 19.28 -2.77
CA ILE A 66 -3.30 18.58 -3.17
C ILE A 66 -2.47 19.44 -4.13
N GLY A 67 -3.12 20.22 -5.00
CA GLY A 67 -2.45 20.98 -6.04
C GLY A 67 -1.51 20.12 -6.89
N ASN A 68 -0.24 20.52 -6.99
CA ASN A 68 0.80 19.77 -7.71
C ASN A 68 1.54 18.73 -6.84
N GLY A 69 1.07 18.49 -5.61
CA GLY A 69 1.68 17.55 -4.67
C GLY A 69 1.47 16.08 -5.05
N ALA A 70 2.08 15.20 -4.28
CA ALA A 70 1.94 13.76 -4.40
C ALA A 70 1.29 13.14 -3.15
N VAL A 71 0.45 12.12 -3.37
CA VAL A 71 -0.28 11.40 -2.32
C VAL A 71 0.35 10.04 -2.05
N ILE A 72 0.61 9.72 -0.78
CA ILE A 72 0.97 8.38 -0.34
C ILE A 72 -0.30 7.66 0.12
N ILE A 73 -0.57 6.53 -0.49
CA ILE A 73 -1.63 5.60 -0.13
C ILE A 73 -0.96 4.40 0.53
N GLY A 74 -1.47 3.99 1.69
CA GLY A 74 -0.87 2.93 2.48
C GLY A 74 0.15 3.44 3.49
N SER A 75 -0.10 4.62 4.06
CA SER A 75 0.83 5.25 5.02
C SER A 75 0.72 4.65 6.42
N THR A 76 -0.50 4.33 6.87
CA THR A 76 -0.76 3.77 8.20
C THR A 76 -1.27 2.33 8.14
N VAL A 77 -1.93 1.97 7.04
CA VAL A 77 -2.61 0.67 6.85
C VAL A 77 -2.31 0.14 5.47
N ASP A 78 -2.50 -1.16 5.22
CA ASP A 78 -2.41 -1.66 3.84
C ASP A 78 -3.69 -1.29 3.07
N PRO A 79 -3.59 -0.56 1.95
CA PRO A 79 -4.76 -0.11 1.21
C PRO A 79 -5.41 -1.26 0.42
N TYR A 80 -4.71 -2.40 0.30
CA TYR A 80 -5.14 -3.62 -0.36
C TYR A 80 -5.31 -4.78 0.64
N GLN A 81 -5.62 -4.46 1.89
CA GLN A 81 -6.03 -5.41 2.93
C GLN A 81 -7.28 -6.22 2.51
N MET A 82 -7.63 -7.28 3.24
CA MET A 82 -8.61 -8.27 2.79
C MET A 82 -9.98 -7.65 2.46
N ILE A 83 -10.46 -6.70 3.28
CA ILE A 83 -11.74 -6.01 3.06
C ILE A 83 -11.79 -5.18 1.77
N GLU A 84 -10.65 -4.79 1.20
CA GLU A 84 -10.58 -4.05 -0.08
C GLU A 84 -11.06 -4.90 -1.27
N LYS A 85 -11.09 -6.24 -1.15
CA LYS A 85 -11.67 -7.12 -2.18
C LYS A 85 -13.15 -6.81 -2.41
N GLU A 86 -13.85 -6.44 -1.35
CA GLU A 86 -15.29 -6.16 -1.37
C GLU A 86 -15.56 -4.66 -1.49
N GLN A 87 -14.90 -3.83 -0.68
CA GLN A 87 -15.23 -2.40 -0.56
C GLN A 87 -14.72 -1.55 -1.72
N ARG A 88 -13.61 -1.97 -2.37
CA ARG A 88 -13.01 -1.29 -3.53
C ARG A 88 -12.83 0.22 -3.32
N LEU A 89 -12.54 0.66 -2.09
CA LEU A 89 -12.38 2.08 -1.77
C LEU A 89 -11.05 2.60 -2.31
N THR A 90 -9.97 1.83 -2.13
CA THR A 90 -8.65 2.18 -2.68
C THR A 90 -8.71 2.31 -4.20
N GLN A 91 -9.38 1.39 -4.89
CA GLN A 91 -9.56 1.51 -6.34
C GLN A 91 -10.28 2.80 -6.75
N ARG A 92 -11.34 3.19 -6.04
CA ARG A 92 -12.09 4.43 -6.32
C ARG A 92 -11.26 5.68 -6.02
N VAL A 93 -10.45 5.66 -4.96
CA VAL A 93 -9.46 6.70 -4.67
C VAL A 93 -8.48 6.84 -5.85
N ILE A 94 -7.91 5.73 -6.31
CA ILE A 94 -6.96 5.74 -7.44
C ILE A 94 -7.62 6.29 -8.71
N ASP A 95 -8.85 5.87 -9.02
CA ASP A 95 -9.58 6.38 -10.17
C ASP A 95 -9.75 7.90 -10.14
N ILE A 96 -10.07 8.48 -8.98
CA ILE A 96 -10.17 9.93 -8.80
C ILE A 96 -8.80 10.60 -9.00
N LEU A 97 -7.75 10.09 -8.38
CA LEU A 97 -6.40 10.66 -8.50
C LEU A 97 -5.90 10.63 -9.95
N VAL A 98 -6.15 9.53 -10.67
CA VAL A 98 -5.83 9.38 -12.09
C VAL A 98 -6.60 10.39 -12.94
N LYS A 99 -7.92 10.55 -12.70
CA LYS A 99 -8.76 11.52 -13.43
C LYS A 99 -8.29 12.96 -13.22
N GLN A 100 -7.77 13.27 -12.04
CA GLN A 100 -7.29 14.60 -11.68
C GLN A 100 -5.81 14.83 -12.01
N GLY A 101 -5.11 13.82 -12.54
CA GLY A 101 -3.69 13.93 -12.87
C GLY A 101 -2.80 14.12 -11.63
N ILE A 102 -3.24 13.65 -10.46
CA ILE A 102 -2.50 13.76 -9.20
C ILE A 102 -1.49 12.62 -9.08
N LYS A 103 -0.25 12.95 -8.71
CA LYS A 103 0.81 11.95 -8.51
C LYS A 103 0.52 11.16 -7.25
N PHE A 104 0.80 9.86 -7.27
CA PHE A 104 0.63 9.05 -6.06
C PHE A 104 1.64 7.90 -5.96
N HIS A 105 1.87 7.48 -4.72
CA HIS A 105 2.65 6.32 -4.36
C HIS A 105 1.78 5.36 -3.54
N ILE A 106 1.86 4.06 -3.81
CA ILE A 106 1.16 3.01 -3.05
C ILE A 106 2.20 2.16 -2.34
N LEU A 107 2.07 1.99 -1.02
CA LEU A 107 2.80 0.97 -0.26
C LEU A 107 1.83 -0.16 0.09
N THR A 108 2.19 -1.41 -0.27
CA THR A 108 1.35 -2.58 0.04
C THR A 108 2.17 -3.86 0.15
N LYS A 109 1.62 -4.87 0.83
CA LYS A 109 2.09 -6.27 0.85
C LYS A 109 1.25 -7.17 -0.05
N SER A 110 0.12 -6.66 -0.54
CA SER A 110 -0.95 -7.44 -1.15
C SER A 110 -0.80 -7.57 -2.66
N ASP A 111 -1.02 -8.77 -3.20
CA ASP A 111 -1.10 -9.03 -4.64
C ASP A 111 -2.41 -8.49 -5.26
N LEU A 112 -3.38 -8.06 -4.43
CA LEU A 112 -4.63 -7.46 -4.88
C LEU A 112 -4.42 -6.16 -5.67
N VAL A 113 -3.29 -5.48 -5.49
CA VAL A 113 -2.89 -4.31 -6.30
C VAL A 113 -2.91 -4.60 -7.80
N LEU A 114 -2.67 -5.85 -8.21
CA LEU A 114 -2.72 -6.25 -9.61
C LEU A 114 -4.12 -6.11 -10.25
N ARG A 115 -5.19 -6.08 -9.45
CA ARG A 115 -6.56 -5.79 -9.92
C ARG A 115 -6.62 -4.43 -10.61
N ASP A 116 -5.85 -3.46 -10.12
CA ASP A 116 -5.92 -2.07 -10.55
C ASP A 116 -4.86 -1.74 -11.62
N LEU A 117 -4.16 -2.77 -12.12
CA LEU A 117 -3.17 -2.68 -13.19
C LEU A 117 -3.65 -1.93 -14.45
N PRO A 118 -4.91 -2.08 -14.92
CA PRO A 118 -5.40 -1.28 -16.05
C PRO A 118 -5.34 0.24 -15.83
N LEU A 119 -5.44 0.71 -14.57
CA LEU A 119 -5.28 2.13 -14.22
C LEU A 119 -3.80 2.54 -14.30
N PHE A 120 -2.92 1.75 -13.69
CA PHE A 120 -1.47 2.04 -13.66
C PHE A 120 -0.82 2.01 -15.04
N ARG A 121 -1.30 1.16 -15.96
CA ARG A 121 -0.79 1.13 -17.33
C ARG A 121 -1.02 2.44 -18.08
N LYS A 122 -2.14 3.12 -17.78
CA LYS A 122 -2.53 4.39 -18.41
C LYS A 122 -1.97 5.61 -17.70
N TYR A 123 -1.52 5.48 -16.46
CA TYR A 123 -1.10 6.59 -15.62
C TYR A 123 0.32 6.40 -15.08
N LYS A 124 1.29 7.08 -15.70
CA LYS A 124 2.73 6.91 -15.41
C LYS A 124 3.23 7.63 -14.17
N ASN A 125 2.39 8.47 -13.56
CA ASN A 125 2.70 9.19 -12.32
C ASN A 125 2.30 8.38 -11.06
N ALA A 126 2.26 7.05 -11.19
CA ALA A 126 2.01 6.11 -10.10
C ALA A 126 3.30 5.36 -9.77
N GLY A 127 3.71 5.40 -8.49
CA GLY A 127 4.73 4.52 -7.93
C GLY A 127 4.09 3.46 -7.05
N ILE A 128 4.59 2.22 -7.08
CA ILE A 128 4.09 1.14 -6.23
C ILE A 128 5.27 0.47 -5.54
N THR A 129 5.27 0.46 -4.21
CA THR A 129 6.25 -0.29 -3.43
C THR A 129 5.61 -1.53 -2.83
N ILE A 130 6.23 -2.69 -3.08
CA ILE A 130 5.84 -3.95 -2.44
C ILE A 130 6.72 -4.18 -1.22
N SER A 131 6.10 -4.34 -0.06
CA SER A 131 6.80 -4.62 1.20
C SER A 131 7.14 -6.10 1.32
N ILE A 132 8.43 -6.40 1.52
CA ILE A 132 8.95 -7.76 1.77
C ILE A 132 9.71 -7.70 3.09
N SER A 133 9.16 -8.31 4.14
CA SER A 133 9.81 -8.38 5.45
C SER A 133 10.76 -9.56 5.58
N ALA A 134 10.43 -10.72 5.00
CA ALA A 134 11.22 -11.94 5.07
C ALA A 134 11.06 -12.75 3.77
N LEU A 135 12.04 -13.57 3.41
CA LEU A 135 11.93 -14.58 2.34
C LEU A 135 11.58 -15.95 2.90
N ASN A 136 12.07 -16.25 4.11
CA ASN A 136 11.70 -17.45 4.84
C ASN A 136 10.20 -17.47 5.11
N LYS A 137 9.49 -18.44 4.52
CA LYS A 137 8.03 -18.59 4.66
C LYS A 137 7.56 -18.70 6.10
N THR A 138 8.36 -19.34 6.97
CA THR A 138 8.02 -19.50 8.39
C THR A 138 8.04 -18.15 9.08
N TYR A 139 9.13 -17.37 8.91
CA TYR A 139 9.22 -16.02 9.48
C TYR A 139 8.18 -15.07 8.88
N ALA A 140 7.99 -15.07 7.57
CA ALA A 140 6.98 -14.26 6.90
C ALA A 140 5.58 -14.54 7.47
N LYS A 141 5.20 -15.81 7.63
CA LYS A 141 3.89 -16.19 8.18
C LYS A 141 3.76 -15.87 9.67
N MET A 142 4.83 -15.99 10.45
CA MET A 142 4.81 -15.60 11.86
C MET A 142 4.65 -14.09 12.03
N LEU A 143 5.35 -13.30 11.23
CA LEU A 143 5.34 -11.85 11.30
C LEU A 143 4.06 -11.25 10.70
N GLU A 144 3.55 -11.84 9.62
CA GLU A 144 2.51 -11.28 8.75
C GLU A 144 1.50 -12.37 8.33
N PRO A 145 0.66 -12.86 9.26
CA PRO A 145 -0.10 -14.09 9.11
C PRO A 145 -1.07 -14.11 7.93
N ASN A 146 -1.67 -12.97 7.58
CA ASN A 146 -2.64 -12.87 6.48
C ASN A 146 -2.07 -12.22 5.21
N ALA A 147 -0.79 -11.82 5.22
CA ALA A 147 -0.17 -11.25 4.03
C ALA A 147 0.16 -12.35 2.99
N PRO A 148 0.20 -12.03 1.68
CA PRO A 148 0.69 -12.97 0.68
C PRO A 148 2.10 -13.46 0.97
N SER A 149 2.43 -14.66 0.51
CA SER A 149 3.77 -15.22 0.69
C SER A 149 4.84 -14.37 0.00
N PRO A 150 6.11 -14.45 0.43
CA PRO A 150 7.20 -13.71 -0.20
C PRO A 150 7.30 -13.97 -1.72
N GLU A 151 7.05 -15.20 -2.16
CA GLU A 151 7.05 -15.56 -3.59
C GLU A 151 5.93 -14.84 -4.35
N LYS A 152 4.72 -14.75 -3.78
CA LYS A 152 3.62 -14.00 -4.41
C LYS A 152 3.92 -12.52 -4.51
N ARG A 153 4.64 -11.96 -3.54
CA ARG A 153 5.07 -10.55 -3.57
C ARG A 153 6.10 -10.31 -4.66
N LEU A 154 7.10 -11.20 -4.79
CA LEU A 154 8.07 -11.16 -5.89
C LEU A 154 7.39 -11.34 -7.26
N GLU A 155 6.41 -12.24 -7.37
CA GLU A 155 5.61 -12.39 -8.59
C GLU A 155 4.78 -11.14 -8.90
N THR A 156 4.26 -10.48 -7.87
CA THR A 156 3.53 -9.20 -8.00
C THR A 156 4.44 -8.11 -8.55
N ILE A 157 5.65 -7.96 -7.99
CA ILE A 157 6.66 -7.03 -8.50
C ILE A 157 6.93 -7.30 -9.99
N LYS A 158 7.16 -8.56 -10.34
CA LYS A 158 7.39 -8.96 -11.74
C LYS A 158 6.24 -8.56 -12.66
N LYS A 159 5.00 -8.86 -12.28
CA LYS A 159 3.82 -8.51 -13.09
C LYS A 159 3.64 -6.99 -13.24
N LEU A 160 3.91 -6.22 -12.19
CA LEU A 160 3.87 -4.76 -12.24
C LEU A 160 4.95 -4.22 -13.20
N SER A 161 6.19 -4.69 -13.05
CA SER A 161 7.34 -4.28 -13.86
C SER A 161 7.14 -4.61 -15.35
N GLU A 162 6.71 -5.85 -15.67
CA GLU A 162 6.41 -6.29 -17.05
C GLU A 162 5.31 -5.45 -17.73
N ASN A 163 4.47 -4.77 -16.95
CA ASN A 163 3.43 -3.87 -17.45
C ASN A 163 3.85 -2.39 -17.44
N GLY A 164 5.13 -2.10 -17.19
CA GLY A 164 5.71 -0.77 -17.23
C GLY A 164 5.22 0.16 -16.13
N VAL A 165 4.91 -0.41 -14.95
CA VAL A 165 4.62 0.34 -13.71
C VAL A 165 5.93 0.59 -12.99
N ASN A 166 6.11 1.80 -12.44
CA ASN A 166 7.26 2.10 -11.59
C ASN A 166 7.10 1.35 -10.25
N VAL A 167 7.88 0.31 -10.05
CA VAL A 167 7.77 -0.58 -8.89
C VAL A 167 9.04 -0.56 -8.06
N GLY A 168 8.90 -0.47 -6.74
CA GLY A 168 9.98 -0.54 -5.77
C GLY A 168 9.74 -1.63 -4.73
N VAL A 169 10.70 -1.79 -3.84
CA VAL A 169 10.61 -2.74 -2.71
C VAL A 169 10.96 -2.06 -1.40
N ALA A 170 10.12 -2.30 -0.39
CA ALA A 170 10.37 -1.90 0.97
C ALA A 170 10.79 -3.13 1.79
N ILE A 171 12.06 -3.16 2.20
CA ILE A 171 12.59 -4.21 3.09
C ILE A 171 12.32 -3.77 4.52
N MET A 172 11.13 -4.10 5.04
CA MET A 172 10.70 -3.67 6.37
C MET A 172 9.69 -4.63 7.01
N PRO A 173 9.75 -4.85 8.34
CA PRO A 173 10.81 -4.37 9.24
C PRO A 173 12.10 -5.18 9.07
N VAL A 174 13.25 -4.52 9.29
CA VAL A 174 14.54 -5.20 9.48
C VAL A 174 14.67 -5.56 10.95
N LEU A 175 14.57 -6.84 11.25
CA LEU A 175 14.71 -7.41 12.58
C LEU A 175 16.11 -8.03 12.68
N PRO A 176 16.96 -7.57 13.62
CA PRO A 176 18.32 -8.07 13.79
C PRO A 176 18.32 -9.59 13.96
N LEU A 177 19.24 -10.26 13.26
CA LEU A 177 19.40 -11.74 13.27
C LEU A 177 18.19 -12.55 12.79
N VAL A 178 17.08 -11.93 12.40
CA VAL A 178 15.86 -12.62 11.91
C VAL A 178 15.66 -12.34 10.43
N THR A 179 15.43 -11.08 10.05
CA THR A 179 15.21 -10.69 8.65
C THR A 179 16.40 -9.94 8.06
N GLU A 180 17.28 -9.38 8.90
CA GLU A 180 18.52 -8.72 8.48
C GLU A 180 19.40 -9.62 7.60
N VAL A 181 19.47 -10.91 7.94
CA VAL A 181 20.28 -11.91 7.22
C VAL A 181 19.77 -12.19 5.79
N GLU A 182 18.56 -11.75 5.46
CA GLU A 182 17.92 -11.97 4.15
C GLU A 182 18.01 -10.74 3.22
N ILE A 183 18.52 -9.58 3.70
CA ILE A 183 18.49 -8.32 2.96
C ILE A 183 19.12 -8.43 1.56
N ASP A 184 20.33 -8.98 1.45
CA ASP A 184 21.04 -9.10 0.18
C ASP A 184 20.28 -9.96 -0.83
N GLU A 185 19.67 -11.05 -0.34
CA GLU A 185 18.89 -11.95 -1.17
C GLU A 185 17.56 -11.31 -1.60
N ILE A 186 16.91 -10.54 -0.71
CA ILE A 186 15.72 -9.75 -1.06
C ILE A 186 16.09 -8.78 -2.17
N ILE A 187 17.16 -7.99 -2.03
CA ILE A 187 17.62 -7.05 -3.06
C ILE A 187 17.85 -7.76 -4.39
N ARG A 188 18.55 -8.91 -4.37
CA ARG A 188 18.86 -9.70 -5.57
C ARG A 188 17.59 -10.18 -6.27
N LEU A 189 16.64 -10.74 -5.53
CA LEU A 189 15.39 -11.27 -6.07
C LEU A 189 14.45 -10.16 -6.54
N SER A 190 14.37 -9.06 -5.81
CA SER A 190 13.60 -7.87 -6.20
C SER A 190 14.11 -7.27 -7.50
N LYS A 191 15.43 -7.09 -7.64
CA LYS A 191 16.05 -6.64 -8.90
C LYS A 191 15.76 -7.61 -10.04
N LYS A 192 15.82 -8.93 -9.79
CA LYS A 192 15.48 -9.95 -10.78
C LYS A 192 14.00 -9.90 -11.19
N ALA A 193 13.11 -9.51 -10.27
CA ALA A 193 11.70 -9.29 -10.55
C ALA A 193 11.42 -7.94 -11.24
N GLY A 194 12.41 -7.04 -11.36
CA GLY A 194 12.28 -5.79 -12.10
C GLY A 194 11.82 -4.60 -11.26
N ALA A 195 12.05 -4.64 -9.94
CA ALA A 195 12.13 -3.45 -9.10
C ALA A 195 13.52 -2.79 -9.19
#